data_AF-A0A7T4YHC8-F1
#
_entry.id   AF-A0A7T4YHC8-F1
#
_cell.length_a   1.000
_cell.length_b   1.000
_cell.length_c   1.000
_cell.angle_alpha   90.00
_cell.angle_beta   90.00
_cell.angle_gamma   90.00
#
_symmetry.space_group_name_H-M   'P 1'
#
loop_
_entity.id
_entity.type
_entity.pdbx_description
1 polymer ?
#
loop_
_entity_poly.entity_id
_entity_poly.type
_entity_poly.pdbx_seq_one_letter_code
_entity_poly.pdbx_strand_id
1 'polypeptide(L)'
;MSDRSSKRRLWWVKMMWVWCIVILYVSLLLTLMVDVENIVGTGPALLGLGLGMFGLSLHIRFAWGWMMGASHVLLCILIAIWISYGQVSPHEATEPVAIITMLYSAGATIFSWFGLRWRLPPQSPWLCRGCDYMLFGLDRSGNCPECGMGYEIADNVKEPSEKALTTFSQQR
;
A
#
# COMPACT_ATOMS: atom_id res chain seq x y z
N MET A 1 21.90 -9.26 15.85
CA MET A 1 22.11 -8.33 14.70
C MET A 1 21.06 -8.45 13.58
N SER A 2 20.14 -9.43 13.59
CA SER A 2 19.11 -9.62 12.54
C SER A 2 18.04 -8.49 12.46
N ASP A 3 17.69 -7.88 13.60
CA ASP A 3 16.48 -7.05 13.73
C ASP A 3 16.55 -5.62 13.12
N ARG A 4 17.74 -5.04 12.96
CA ARG A 4 17.85 -3.71 12.31
C ARG A 4 17.59 -3.76 10.79
N SER A 5 17.83 -4.91 10.16
CA SER A 5 17.67 -5.08 8.71
C SER A 5 16.21 -5.26 8.29
N SER A 6 15.38 -5.86 9.17
CA SER A 6 13.93 -6.05 8.95
C SER A 6 13.18 -4.75 9.14
N LYS A 7 13.45 -4.00 10.22
CA LYS A 7 12.86 -2.68 10.50
C LYS A 7 13.13 -1.69 9.36
N ARG A 8 14.36 -1.68 8.83
CA ARG A 8 14.73 -0.83 7.67
C ARG A 8 13.97 -1.22 6.40
N ARG A 9 13.83 -2.52 6.11
CA ARG A 9 13.06 -2.99 4.94
C ARG A 9 11.58 -2.63 5.03
N LEU A 10 10.95 -2.83 6.20
CA LEU A 10 9.56 -2.46 6.41
C LEU A 10 9.33 -0.94 6.26
N TRP A 11 10.27 -0.13 6.77
CA TRP A 11 10.22 1.32 6.60
C TRP A 11 10.30 1.73 5.13
N TRP A 12 11.21 1.14 4.33
CA TRP A 12 11.29 1.37 2.89
C TRP A 12 10.02 0.96 2.15
N VAL A 13 9.40 -0.18 2.51
CA VAL A 13 8.13 -0.62 1.90
C VAL A 13 7.01 0.38 2.19
N LYS A 14 6.90 0.85 3.44
CA LYS A 14 5.90 1.87 3.83
C LYS A 14 6.12 3.19 3.08
N MET A 15 7.36 3.69 3.07
CA MET A 15 7.73 4.91 2.35
C MET A 15 7.42 4.79 0.85
N MET A 16 7.80 3.69 0.22
CA MET A 16 7.55 3.47 -1.20
C MET A 16 6.05 3.43 -1.51
N TRP A 17 5.24 2.84 -0.63
CA TRP A 17 3.80 2.78 -0.82
C TRP A 17 3.15 4.16 -0.77
N VAL A 18 3.58 5.02 0.17
CA VAL A 18 3.19 6.44 0.21
C VAL A 18 3.61 7.14 -1.08
N TRP A 19 4.84 6.92 -1.54
CA TRP A 19 5.32 7.48 -2.81
C TRP A 19 4.51 7.02 -4.01
N CYS A 20 4.09 5.75 -4.09
CA CYS A 20 3.22 5.27 -5.16
C CYS A 20 1.87 6.01 -5.16
N ILE A 21 1.26 6.23 -4.00
CA ILE A 21 0.00 6.98 -3.90
C ILE A 21 0.20 8.43 -4.32
N VAL A 22 1.27 9.08 -3.82
CA VAL A 22 1.59 10.46 -4.18
C VAL A 22 1.79 10.57 -5.69
N ILE A 23 2.55 9.67 -6.32
CA ILE A 23 2.78 9.70 -7.76
C ILE A 23 1.48 9.46 -8.52
N LEU A 24 0.64 8.51 -8.12
CA LEU A 24 -0.68 8.30 -8.75
C LEU A 24 -1.55 9.57 -8.67
N TYR A 25 -1.55 10.25 -7.52
CA TYR A 25 -2.31 11.47 -7.33
C TYR A 25 -1.75 12.65 -8.14
N VAL A 26 -0.42 12.76 -8.21
CA VAL A 26 0.27 13.75 -9.05
C VAL A 26 -0.01 13.48 -10.53
N SER A 27 0.03 12.22 -10.98
CA SER A 27 -0.33 11.86 -12.36
C SER A 27 -1.79 12.21 -12.66
N LEU A 28 -2.72 11.96 -11.73
CA LEU A 28 -4.12 12.35 -11.89
C LEU A 28 -4.28 13.88 -11.97
N LEU A 29 -3.64 14.63 -11.07
CA LEU A 29 -3.64 16.10 -11.08
C LEU A 29 -3.05 16.65 -12.37
N LEU A 30 -1.91 16.11 -12.82
CA LEU A 30 -1.29 16.49 -14.08
C LEU A 30 -2.25 16.26 -15.23
N THR A 31 -2.94 15.12 -15.29
CA THR A 31 -3.95 14.84 -16.34
C THR A 31 -5.14 15.79 -16.29
N LEU A 32 -5.63 16.15 -15.10
CA LEU A 32 -6.71 17.14 -14.96
C LEU A 32 -6.27 18.56 -15.33
N MET A 33 -4.97 18.85 -15.23
CA MET A 33 -4.36 20.12 -15.62
C MET A 33 -3.80 20.08 -17.05
N VAL A 34 -4.00 18.99 -17.80
CA VAL A 34 -3.70 18.95 -19.24
C VAL A 34 -4.70 19.85 -19.93
N ASP A 35 -4.35 21.13 -20.03
CA ASP A 35 -4.75 21.89 -21.20
C ASP A 35 -4.13 21.21 -22.41
N VAL A 36 -4.96 21.05 -23.45
CA VAL A 36 -4.65 20.32 -24.69
C VAL A 36 -3.35 20.76 -25.35
N GLU A 37 -2.92 22.01 -25.09
CA GLU A 37 -1.71 22.62 -25.60
C GLU A 37 -0.42 22.08 -24.94
N ASN A 38 -0.54 21.52 -23.73
CA ASN A 38 0.61 21.02 -22.95
C ASN A 38 0.85 19.51 -23.09
N ILE A 39 0.14 18.82 -23.99
CA ILE A 39 0.29 17.36 -24.21
C ILE A 39 1.76 16.99 -24.52
N VAL A 40 2.47 17.85 -25.25
CA VAL A 40 3.89 17.64 -25.59
C VAL A 40 4.78 17.63 -24.36
N GLY A 41 4.42 18.35 -23.29
CA GLY A 41 5.16 18.37 -22.03
C GLY A 41 4.68 17.31 -21.04
N THR A 42 3.37 17.15 -20.89
CA THR A 42 2.77 16.26 -19.88
C THR A 42 2.96 14.79 -20.22
N GLY A 43 2.89 14.39 -21.50
CA GLY A 43 3.12 13.02 -21.94
C GLY A 43 4.51 12.48 -21.53
N PRO A 44 5.62 13.13 -21.94
CA PRO A 44 6.96 12.73 -21.53
C PRO A 44 7.18 12.79 -20.01
N ALA A 45 6.58 13.75 -19.31
CA ALA A 45 6.68 13.84 -17.85
C ALA A 45 6.02 12.63 -17.16
N LEU A 46 4.82 12.23 -17.60
CA LEU A 46 4.12 11.04 -17.10
C LEU A 46 4.90 9.75 -17.40
N LEU A 47 5.45 9.64 -18.62
CA LEU A 47 6.31 8.52 -18.98
C LEU A 47 7.57 8.46 -18.09
N GLY A 48 8.20 9.61 -17.84
CA GLY A 48 9.34 9.75 -16.94
C GLY A 48 9.02 9.33 -15.51
N LEU A 49 7.85 9.71 -14.99
CA LEU A 49 7.36 9.26 -13.69
C LEU A 49 7.21 7.73 -13.63
N GLY A 50 6.61 7.13 -14.66
CA GLY A 50 6.48 5.67 -14.77
C GLY A 50 7.83 4.95 -14.79
N LEU A 51 8.80 5.45 -15.57
CA LEU A 51 10.16 4.90 -15.62
C LEU A 51 10.90 5.06 -14.29
N GLY A 52 10.73 6.20 -13.62
CA GLY A 52 11.29 6.44 -12.29
C GLY A 52 10.74 5.45 -11.25
N MET A 53 9.42 5.25 -11.22
CA MET A 53 8.78 4.24 -10.37
C MET A 53 9.30 2.84 -10.66
N PHE A 54 9.41 2.47 -11.94
CA PHE A 54 9.90 1.17 -12.37
C PHE A 54 11.36 0.93 -11.94
N GLY A 55 12.26 1.87 -12.24
CA GLY A 55 13.68 1.78 -11.90
C GLY A 55 13.93 1.74 -10.39
N LEU A 56 13.27 2.62 -9.62
CA LEU A 56 13.40 2.64 -8.17
C LEU A 56 12.88 1.33 -7.54
N SER A 57 11.76 0.80 -8.06
CA SER A 57 11.18 -0.45 -7.58
C SER A 57 12.05 -1.67 -7.88
N LEU A 58 12.71 -1.70 -9.05
CA LEU A 58 13.71 -2.72 -9.37
C LEU A 58 14.92 -2.63 -8.42
N HIS A 59 15.42 -1.41 -8.15
CA HIS A 59 16.55 -1.19 -7.26
C HIS A 59 16.31 -1.77 -5.85
N ILE A 60 15.10 -1.57 -5.31
CA ILE A 60 14.73 -2.11 -3.99
C ILE A 60 14.15 -3.53 -4.02
N ARG A 61 14.13 -4.18 -5.19
CA ARG A 61 13.55 -5.53 -5.43
C ARG A 61 12.10 -5.66 -4.96
N PHE A 62 11.32 -4.59 -5.10
CA PHE A 62 9.93 -4.56 -4.67
C PHE A 62 9.01 -4.98 -5.82
N ALA A 63 8.59 -6.25 -5.78
CA ALA A 63 7.87 -6.88 -6.88
C ALA A 63 6.65 -6.09 -7.39
N TRP A 64 5.87 -5.58 -6.44
CA TRP A 64 4.64 -4.85 -6.73
C TRP A 64 4.89 -3.47 -7.34
N GLY A 65 5.95 -2.80 -6.90
CA GLY A 65 6.28 -1.47 -7.41
C GLY A 65 6.70 -1.53 -8.87
N TRP A 66 7.46 -2.54 -9.30
CA TRP A 66 7.85 -2.64 -10.71
C TRP A 66 6.67 -3.03 -11.59
N MET A 67 5.72 -3.86 -11.11
CA MET A 67 4.49 -4.13 -11.86
C MET A 67 3.65 -2.85 -12.07
N MET A 68 3.53 -2.01 -11.04
CA MET A 68 2.83 -0.72 -11.13
C MET A 68 3.56 0.28 -12.04
N GLY A 69 4.88 0.39 -11.93
CA GLY A 69 5.68 1.22 -12.83
C GLY A 69 5.59 0.76 -14.29
N ALA A 70 5.68 -0.55 -14.53
CA ALA A 70 5.56 -1.14 -15.86
C ALA A 70 4.18 -0.92 -16.46
N SER A 71 3.10 -1.08 -15.67
CA SER A 71 1.74 -0.81 -16.14
C SER A 71 1.53 0.67 -16.49
N HIS A 72 2.13 1.60 -15.73
CA HIS A 72 2.09 3.03 -16.03
C HIS A 72 2.79 3.35 -17.36
N VAL A 73 4.02 2.85 -17.53
CA VAL A 73 4.80 3.02 -18.77
C VAL A 73 4.04 2.45 -19.97
N LEU A 74 3.49 1.24 -19.83
CA LEU A 74 2.70 0.61 -20.88
C LEU A 74 1.47 1.44 -21.23
N LEU A 75 0.75 1.98 -20.23
CA LEU A 75 -0.40 2.84 -20.45
C LEU A 75 -0.03 4.10 -21.25
N CYS A 76 1.04 4.78 -20.88
CA CYS A 76 1.52 5.97 -21.60
C CYS A 76 1.85 5.65 -23.07
N ILE A 77 2.52 4.52 -23.32
CA ILE A 77 2.87 4.07 -24.68
C ILE A 77 1.60 3.76 -25.48
N LEU A 78 0.63 3.05 -24.89
CA LEU A 78 -0.62 2.70 -25.56
C LEU A 78 -1.43 3.94 -25.93
N ILE A 79 -1.52 4.93 -25.05
CA ILE A 79 -2.18 6.21 -25.32
C ILE A 79 -1.46 6.94 -26.46
N ALA A 80 -0.12 7.02 -26.42
CA ALA A 80 0.66 7.66 -27.47
C ALA A 80 0.48 6.99 -28.83
N ILE A 81 0.49 5.65 -28.89
CA ILE A 81 0.20 4.87 -30.10
C ILE A 81 -1.22 5.15 -30.58
N TRP A 82 -2.22 5.10 -29.70
CA TRP A 82 -3.61 5.33 -30.06
C TRP A 82 -3.84 6.72 -30.66
N ILE A 83 -3.28 7.78 -30.07
CA ILE A 83 -3.36 9.15 -30.60
C ILE A 83 -2.64 9.23 -31.96
N SER A 84 -1.44 8.65 -32.06
CA SER A 84 -0.61 8.75 -33.28
C SER A 84 -1.21 8.01 -34.47
N TYR A 85 -1.74 6.80 -34.26
CA TYR A 85 -2.30 5.97 -35.33
C TYR A 85 -3.77 6.25 -35.60
N GLY A 86 -4.52 6.67 -34.58
CA GLY A 86 -5.95 6.99 -34.72
C GLY A 86 -6.20 8.35 -35.40
N GLN A 87 -5.14 9.13 -35.66
CA GLN A 87 -5.24 10.51 -36.17
C GLN A 87 -6.21 11.37 -35.33
N VAL A 88 -6.30 11.06 -34.03
CA VAL A 88 -7.24 11.70 -33.11
C VAL A 88 -6.70 13.09 -32.78
N SER A 89 -7.53 14.11 -32.94
CA SER A 89 -7.12 15.45 -32.57
C SER A 89 -6.90 15.53 -31.04
N PRO A 90 -5.96 16.39 -30.57
CA PRO A 90 -5.74 16.59 -29.13
C PRO A 90 -7.04 16.82 -28.34
N HIS A 91 -7.97 17.58 -28.93
CA HIS A 91 -9.23 17.90 -28.29
C HIS A 91 -10.13 16.67 -28.11
N GLU A 92 -10.27 15.84 -29.15
CA GLU A 92 -11.05 14.60 -29.08
C GLU A 92 -10.43 13.55 -28.15
N ALA A 93 -9.10 13.59 -27.97
CA ALA A 93 -8.40 12.68 -27.07
C ALA A 93 -8.58 13.01 -25.57
N THR A 94 -9.01 14.23 -25.22
CA THR A 94 -9.00 14.71 -23.83
C THR A 94 -9.92 13.89 -22.93
N GLU A 95 -11.19 13.74 -23.33
CA GLU A 95 -12.20 12.97 -22.58
C GLU A 95 -11.81 11.49 -22.41
N PRO A 96 -11.47 10.73 -23.47
CA PRO A 96 -11.11 9.33 -23.32
C PRO A 96 -9.82 9.14 -22.51
N VAL A 97 -8.81 10.01 -22.67
CA VAL A 97 -7.57 9.95 -21.86
C VAL A 97 -7.88 10.22 -20.38
N ALA A 98 -8.75 11.18 -20.08
CA ALA A 98 -9.18 11.45 -18.71
C ALA A 98 -9.89 10.23 -18.10
N ILE A 99 -10.83 9.62 -18.82
CA ILE A 99 -11.55 8.42 -18.38
C ILE A 99 -10.59 7.25 -18.12
N ILE A 100 -9.72 6.95 -19.08
CA ILE A 100 -8.73 5.86 -18.96
C ILE A 100 -7.81 6.11 -17.77
N THR A 101 -7.34 7.34 -17.58
CA THR A 101 -6.45 7.69 -16.47
C THR A 101 -7.17 7.59 -15.12
N MET A 102 -8.43 8.00 -15.04
CA MET A 102 -9.25 7.84 -13.84
C MET A 102 -9.45 6.37 -13.49
N LEU A 103 -9.81 5.53 -14.46
CA LEU A 103 -9.98 4.08 -14.26
C LEU A 103 -8.67 3.41 -13.84
N TYR A 104 -7.56 3.77 -14.49
CA TYR A 104 -6.23 3.29 -14.11
C TYR A 104 -5.90 3.68 -12.66
N SER A 105 -6.10 4.94 -12.29
CA SER A 105 -5.79 5.46 -10.95
C SER A 105 -6.65 4.81 -9.86
N ALA A 106 -7.94 4.61 -10.13
CA ALA A 106 -8.85 3.90 -9.24
C ALA A 106 -8.42 2.44 -9.06
N GLY A 107 -8.17 1.73 -10.16
CA GLY A 107 -7.71 0.34 -10.14
C GLY A 107 -6.36 0.18 -9.43
N ALA A 108 -5.42 1.07 -9.71
CA ALA A 108 -4.12 1.15 -9.06
C ALA A 108 -4.24 1.38 -7.55
N THR A 109 -5.15 2.24 -7.11
CA THR A 109 -5.41 2.52 -5.68
C THR A 109 -6.00 1.29 -4.99
N ILE A 110 -7.03 0.69 -5.59
CA ILE A 110 -7.68 -0.52 -5.06
C ILE A 110 -6.66 -1.66 -4.96
N PHE A 111 -5.92 -1.91 -6.04
CA PHE A 111 -4.91 -2.97 -6.11
C PHE A 111 -3.79 -2.75 -5.09
N SER A 112 -3.34 -1.51 -4.91
CA SER A 112 -2.35 -1.15 -3.89
C SER A 112 -2.88 -1.42 -2.48
N TRP A 113 -4.13 -1.04 -2.21
CA TRP A 113 -4.80 -1.23 -0.91
C TRP A 113 -4.91 -2.70 -0.54
N PHE A 114 -5.39 -3.54 -1.47
CA PHE A 114 -5.43 -4.98 -1.28
C PHE A 114 -4.02 -5.54 -1.10
N GLY A 115 -3.07 -5.19 -1.98
CA GLY A 115 -1.68 -5.65 -1.87
C GLY A 115 -1.06 -5.37 -0.50
N LEU A 116 -1.38 -4.22 0.13
CA LEU A 116 -0.94 -3.88 1.48
C LEU A 116 -1.60 -4.77 2.53
N ARG A 117 -2.92 -4.95 2.46
CA ARG A 117 -3.68 -5.77 3.42
C ARG A 117 -3.20 -7.21 3.46
N TRP A 118 -2.81 -7.78 2.33
CA TRP A 118 -2.32 -9.16 2.25
C TRP A 118 -0.83 -9.32 2.64
N ARG A 119 -0.03 -8.24 2.59
CA ARG A 119 1.41 -8.29 2.89
C ARG A 119 1.79 -7.84 4.28
N LEU A 120 0.93 -7.07 4.96
CA LEU A 120 1.10 -6.84 6.37
C LEU A 120 0.79 -8.18 7.07
N PRO A 121 1.76 -8.81 7.75
CA PRO A 121 1.44 -9.99 8.54
C PRO A 121 0.29 -9.60 9.47
N PRO A 122 -0.75 -10.45 9.63
CA PRO A 122 -1.75 -10.19 10.64
C PRO A 122 -0.99 -10.01 11.94
N GLN A 123 -1.03 -8.79 12.49
CA GLN A 123 -0.50 -8.56 13.82
C GLN A 123 -1.53 -9.18 14.74
N SER A 124 -1.39 -10.48 15.00
CA SER A 124 -2.19 -11.14 16.01
C SER A 124 -1.97 -10.35 17.31
N PRO A 125 -3.05 -9.84 17.93
CA PRO A 125 -2.91 -9.11 19.17
C PRO A 125 -2.26 -10.03 20.20
N TRP A 126 -1.32 -9.48 20.96
CA TRP A 126 -0.79 -10.14 22.14
C TRP A 126 -1.73 -9.84 23.31
N LEU A 127 -2.08 -10.83 24.12
CA LEU A 127 -2.84 -10.66 25.35
C LEU A 127 -1.88 -10.76 26.54
N CYS A 128 -1.87 -9.75 27.41
CA CYS A 128 -1.08 -9.81 28.63
C CYS A 128 -1.67 -10.81 29.63
N ARG A 129 -0.85 -11.70 30.19
CA ARG A 129 -1.30 -12.69 31.20
C ARG A 129 -1.69 -12.11 32.56
N GLY A 130 -1.29 -10.87 32.85
CA GLY A 130 -1.51 -10.23 34.15
C GLY A 130 -2.74 -9.33 34.19
N CYS A 131 -2.95 -8.53 33.15
CA CYS A 131 -4.00 -7.51 33.10
C CYS A 131 -4.99 -7.69 31.94
N ASP A 132 -4.87 -8.77 31.16
CA ASP A 132 -5.71 -9.07 29.99
C ASP A 132 -5.75 -7.94 28.94
N TYR A 133 -4.75 -7.06 28.94
CA TYR A 133 -4.65 -5.96 28.00
C TYR A 133 -4.17 -6.45 26.63
N MET A 134 -4.85 -6.01 25.56
CA MET A 134 -4.43 -6.28 24.18
C MET A 134 -3.31 -5.35 23.74
N LEU A 135 -2.21 -5.94 23.32
CA LEU A 135 -0.95 -5.30 22.98
C LEU A 135 -0.65 -5.53 21.49
N PHE A 136 -0.42 -4.44 20.74
CA PHE A 136 -0.13 -4.48 19.31
C PHE A 136 1.30 -4.04 19.02
N GLY A 137 1.92 -4.58 17.97
CA GLY A 137 3.22 -4.13 17.47
C GLY A 137 4.43 -4.41 18.37
N LEU A 138 4.29 -5.25 19.40
CA LEU A 138 5.39 -5.70 20.26
C LEU A 138 6.07 -6.96 19.71
N ASP A 139 7.38 -7.08 19.98
CA ASP A 139 8.18 -8.24 19.58
C ASP A 139 7.70 -9.52 20.31
N ARG A 140 8.01 -10.72 19.78
CA ARG A 140 7.54 -12.01 20.32
C ARG A 140 7.90 -12.29 21.79
N SER A 141 8.85 -11.56 22.36
CA SER A 141 9.34 -11.75 23.71
C SER A 141 9.46 -10.40 24.39
N GLY A 142 8.67 -10.17 25.44
CA GLY A 142 8.69 -8.94 26.21
C GLY A 142 7.77 -9.01 27.42
N ASN A 143 7.90 -7.99 28.25
CA ASN A 143 7.03 -7.77 29.40
C ASN A 143 6.02 -6.68 29.04
N CYS A 144 4.81 -6.81 29.56
CA CYS A 144 3.77 -5.80 29.45
C CYS A 144 4.24 -4.49 30.10
N PRO A 145 4.08 -3.33 29.45
CA PRO A 145 4.48 -2.04 30.02
C PRO A 145 3.65 -1.64 31.24
N GLU A 146 2.42 -2.14 31.37
CA GLU A 146 1.51 -1.79 32.48
C GLU A 146 1.81 -2.61 33.74
N CYS A 147 1.94 -3.94 33.63
CA CYS A 147 2.04 -4.83 34.79
C CYS A 147 3.36 -5.62 34.88
N GLY A 148 4.26 -5.49 33.90
CA GLY A 148 5.53 -6.21 33.85
C GLY A 148 5.44 -7.71 33.55
N MET A 149 4.24 -8.28 33.42
CA MET A 149 4.04 -9.70 33.11
C MET A 149 4.22 -10.00 31.63
N GLY A 150 4.60 -11.24 31.29
CA GLY A 150 4.66 -11.70 29.90
C GLY A 150 3.30 -11.70 29.21
N TYR A 151 3.31 -11.65 27.89
CA TYR A 151 2.11 -11.73 27.04
C TYR A 151 2.18 -12.94 26.10
N GLU A 152 1.02 -13.40 25.62
CA GLU A 152 0.88 -14.53 24.70
C GLU A 152 -0.02 -14.17 23.51
N ILE A 153 0.02 -14.96 22.43
CA ILE A 153 -0.80 -14.68 21.24
C ILE A 153 -2.27 -14.89 21.62
N ALA A 154 -3.13 -13.90 21.39
CA ALA A 154 -4.54 -13.98 21.76
C ALA A 154 -5.25 -15.20 21.15
N ASP A 155 -4.86 -15.63 19.94
CA ASP A 155 -5.41 -16.81 19.26
C ASP A 155 -5.13 -18.14 20.00
N ASN A 156 -4.15 -18.17 20.93
CA ASN A 156 -3.82 -19.34 21.73
C ASN A 156 -4.55 -19.38 23.08
N VAL A 157 -5.29 -18.33 23.43
CA VAL A 157 -6.12 -18.32 24.62
C VAL A 157 -7.33 -19.19 24.30
N LYS A 158 -7.23 -20.49 24.64
CA LYS A 158 -8.40 -21.38 24.69
C LYS A 158 -9.47 -20.63 25.47
N GLU A 159 -10.66 -20.50 24.88
CA GLU A 159 -11.81 -19.86 25.52
C GLU A 159 -11.80 -20.15 27.01
N PRO A 160 -11.88 -19.11 27.88
CA PRO A 160 -11.77 -19.30 29.31
C PRO A 160 -12.78 -20.37 29.69
N SER A 161 -12.27 -21.53 30.12
CA SER A 161 -13.11 -22.69 30.37
C SER A 161 -14.26 -22.23 31.25
N GLU A 162 -15.49 -22.53 30.85
CA GLU A 162 -16.76 -22.10 31.46
C GLU A 162 -16.78 -22.16 33.00
N LYS A 163 -15.90 -22.99 33.59
CA LYS A 163 -15.57 -23.08 35.02
C LYS A 163 -15.08 -21.78 35.68
N ALA A 164 -14.47 -20.85 34.96
CA ALA A 164 -14.01 -19.58 35.54
C ALA A 164 -15.16 -18.59 35.76
N LEU A 165 -16.22 -18.64 34.94
CA LEU A 165 -17.40 -17.79 35.10
C LEU A 165 -18.29 -18.21 36.29
N THR A 166 -18.30 -19.49 36.66
CA THR A 166 -19.10 -19.97 37.80
C THR A 166 -18.48 -19.65 39.16
N THR A 167 -17.19 -19.31 39.22
CA THR A 167 -16.54 -18.97 40.51
C THR A 167 -16.84 -17.52 40.92
N PHE A 168 -17.07 -16.61 39.96
CA PHE A 168 -17.44 -15.21 40.24
C PHE A 168 -18.92 -15.01 40.63
N SER A 169 -19.81 -15.95 40.31
CA SER A 169 -21.22 -15.86 40.72
C SER A 169 -21.50 -16.39 42.13
N GLN A 170 -20.56 -17.12 42.75
CA GLN A 170 -20.71 -17.65 44.12
C GLN A 170 -20.11 -16.75 45.22
N GLN A 171 -19.46 -15.63 44.86
CA GLN A 171 -18.94 -14.65 45.81
C GLN A 171 -19.82 -13.38 45.95
N ARG A 172 -21.08 -13.44 45.52
CA ARG A 172 -22.11 -12.42 45.84
C ARG A 172 -23.17 -12.97 46.76
#